data_AF-A0A3C0SJP6-F1
#
_entry.id   AF-A0A3C0SJP6-F1
#
_cell.length_a   1.000
_cell.length_b   1.000
_cell.length_c   1.000
_cell.angle_alpha   90.00
_cell.angle_beta   90.00
_cell.angle_gamma   90.00
#
_symmetry.space_group_name_H-M   'P 1'
#
loop_
_entity.id
_entity.type
_entity.pdbx_description
1 polymer ?
#
loop_
_entity_poly.entity_id
_entity_poly.type
_entity_poly.pdbx_seq_one_letter_code
_entity_poly.pdbx_strand_id
1 'polypeptide(L)'
;MDPVQKWTQSKNGPSPKMDPVRGWTWSKGCKIRARHYNQSVLTDRSDVLVLKEPVLIYVFSGSGNTLSLAERVADVLLEDGIAAQLRPLERSDPGDTRRAGTIGLAFPVAMFSTYPFVWDFVENLPDGHNKDIFMLDTLAGFSGGIVGPLKRAVSTRGYCPIGATEIRMPSNYARTDREKPEDGRLRSRGRGKAASFAKDLASGRASWPSIPLLPDLVKRLGRDPRSSAWRAMRRKFPLSVDVQKCSRCGLCSKVCPVGNIIMEAFPGFGDSCLFCQRCISLCPGEAIGVRGRSFVPYRGADLEKMLDMACNGR
;
A
#
# COMPACT_ATOMS: atom_id res chain seq x y z
N MET A 1 50.43 1.35 -21.98
CA MET A 1 50.23 1.79 -23.37
C MET A 1 48.87 2.45 -23.44
N ASP A 2 48.84 3.75 -23.20
CA ASP A 2 47.78 4.67 -23.67
C ASP A 2 48.01 4.91 -25.19
N PRO A 3 47.12 5.54 -26.01
CA PRO A 3 46.20 6.60 -25.60
C PRO A 3 44.81 6.72 -26.29
N VAL A 4 43.85 7.27 -25.52
CA VAL A 4 43.10 8.52 -25.79
C VAL A 4 42.64 8.87 -27.23
N GLN A 5 41.32 9.10 -27.38
CA GLN A 5 40.70 10.21 -28.15
C GLN A 5 39.36 10.55 -27.45
N LYS A 6 39.23 11.52 -26.53
CA LYS A 6 39.17 12.99 -26.71
C LYS A 6 38.44 13.46 -27.96
N TRP A 7 37.20 13.90 -27.79
CA TRP A 7 36.58 14.95 -28.61
C TRP A 7 36.42 16.22 -27.76
N THR A 8 37.10 17.27 -28.20
CA THR A 8 37.10 18.63 -27.66
C THR A 8 36.24 19.56 -28.52
N GLN A 9 35.38 20.34 -27.85
CA GLN A 9 34.94 21.73 -28.07
C GLN A 9 34.86 22.34 -29.49
N SER A 10 33.71 22.96 -29.80
CA SER A 10 33.60 24.39 -30.20
C SER A 10 32.17 24.92 -29.88
N LYS A 11 31.97 25.85 -28.94
CA LYS A 11 31.96 27.33 -29.05
C LYS A 11 30.95 27.95 -30.05
N ASN A 12 29.98 28.67 -29.45
CA ASN A 12 29.40 29.98 -29.81
C ASN A 12 28.48 30.15 -31.05
N GLY A 13 27.24 30.56 -30.78
CA GLY A 13 26.31 31.24 -31.70
C GLY A 13 25.02 31.66 -30.96
N PRO A 14 24.37 32.80 -31.28
CA PRO A 14 23.76 33.68 -30.28
C PRO A 14 22.27 33.41 -29.95
N SER A 15 21.89 33.90 -28.77
CA SER A 15 20.53 34.01 -28.23
C SER A 15 19.65 35.02 -29.01
N PRO A 16 18.38 34.72 -29.31
CA PRO A 16 17.45 35.72 -29.82
C PRO A 16 16.88 36.56 -28.68
N LYS A 17 17.08 37.88 -28.80
CA LYS A 17 16.45 38.92 -27.98
C LYS A 17 14.94 38.94 -28.24
N MET A 18 14.14 38.93 -27.17
CA MET A 18 12.70 39.26 -27.22
C MET A 18 12.53 40.77 -27.04
N ASP A 19 11.86 41.41 -27.99
CA ASP A 19 11.41 42.81 -27.90
C ASP A 19 10.14 42.92 -27.04
N PRO A 20 9.98 43.99 -26.24
CA PRO A 20 8.82 44.21 -25.39
C PRO A 20 7.72 44.96 -26.14
N VAL A 21 6.55 44.35 -26.32
CA VAL A 21 5.35 45.02 -26.85
C VAL A 21 4.27 45.12 -25.78
N ARG A 22 4.07 46.37 -25.31
CA ARG A 22 2.80 47.07 -25.00
C ARG A 22 1.68 46.20 -24.36
N GLY A 23 1.33 46.40 -23.10
CA GLY A 23 0.61 47.58 -22.63
C GLY A 23 -0.90 47.31 -22.63
N TRP A 24 -1.45 46.83 -21.51
CA TRP A 24 -2.90 46.71 -21.29
C TRP A 24 -3.25 47.23 -19.88
N THR A 25 -4.09 48.25 -19.87
CA THR A 25 -4.67 48.93 -18.71
C THR A 25 -5.80 48.10 -18.10
N TRP A 26 -5.83 47.99 -16.77
CA TRP A 26 -6.93 47.37 -16.02
C TRP A 26 -8.09 48.36 -15.85
N SER A 27 -9.19 48.15 -16.57
CA SER A 27 -10.46 48.83 -16.33
C SER A 27 -11.38 47.99 -15.45
N LYS A 28 -11.93 48.64 -14.43
CA LYS A 28 -12.84 48.13 -13.41
C LYS A 28 -14.20 47.70 -13.99
N GLY A 29 -14.76 46.64 -13.42
CA GLY A 29 -16.20 46.46 -13.26
C GLY A 29 -16.89 45.48 -14.22
N CYS A 30 -17.33 44.33 -13.70
CA CYS A 30 -18.41 43.57 -14.31
C CYS A 30 -19.41 43.11 -13.21
N LYS A 31 -20.61 43.70 -13.23
CA LYS A 31 -21.77 43.29 -12.43
C LYS A 31 -22.40 42.08 -13.11
N ILE A 32 -22.44 40.94 -12.43
CA ILE A 32 -23.16 39.75 -12.90
C ILE A 32 -24.65 39.93 -12.62
N ARG A 33 -25.47 40.02 -13.69
CA ARG A 33 -26.93 39.89 -13.61
C ARG A 33 -27.29 38.41 -13.61
N ALA A 34 -28.01 37.97 -12.58
CA ALA A 34 -28.67 36.67 -12.54
C ALA A 34 -29.73 36.58 -13.66
N ARG A 35 -29.70 35.49 -14.44
CA ARG A 35 -30.83 35.07 -15.27
C ARG A 35 -31.44 33.81 -14.66
N HIS A 36 -32.72 33.89 -14.35
CA HIS A 36 -33.58 32.73 -14.13
C HIS A 36 -33.64 31.88 -15.40
N TYR A 37 -33.51 30.57 -15.25
CA TYR A 37 -33.97 29.59 -16.22
C TYR A 37 -34.72 28.51 -15.46
N ASN A 38 -35.98 28.28 -15.86
CA ASN A 38 -36.82 27.25 -15.29
C ASN A 38 -36.95 26.07 -16.28
N GLN A 39 -36.70 24.89 -15.72
CA GLN A 39 -37.13 23.53 -16.02
C GLN A 39 -37.03 22.87 -17.42
N SER A 40 -36.39 21.69 -17.33
CA SER A 40 -36.74 20.40 -17.93
C SER A 40 -36.39 20.16 -19.40
N VAL A 41 -35.27 19.45 -19.63
CA VAL A 41 -35.15 18.40 -20.66
C VAL A 41 -34.06 17.40 -20.21
N LEU A 42 -34.51 16.16 -19.94
CA LEU A 42 -33.86 14.86 -20.10
C LEU A 42 -32.50 14.57 -19.45
N THR A 43 -32.52 13.50 -18.66
CA THR A 43 -31.42 12.80 -18.02
C THR A 43 -30.31 12.42 -19.01
N ASP A 44 -29.17 13.08 -18.90
CA ASP A 44 -27.88 12.51 -19.25
C ASP A 44 -27.12 12.26 -17.94
N ARG A 45 -27.37 11.10 -17.33
CA ARG A 45 -26.44 10.53 -16.33
C ARG A 45 -25.31 9.88 -17.12
N SER A 46 -24.59 10.67 -17.91
CA SER A 46 -23.31 10.24 -18.46
C SER A 46 -22.40 9.99 -17.26
N ASP A 47 -22.16 8.71 -17.04
CA ASP A 47 -21.34 8.11 -16.02
C ASP A 47 -19.95 8.75 -15.97
N VAL A 48 -19.78 9.78 -15.15
CA VAL A 48 -18.44 10.17 -14.70
C VAL A 48 -18.04 9.12 -13.67
N LEU A 49 -17.41 8.04 -14.14
CA LEU A 49 -16.70 7.13 -13.25
C LEU A 49 -15.78 7.98 -12.38
N VAL A 50 -16.06 8.01 -11.08
CA VAL A 50 -15.31 8.84 -10.13
C VAL A 50 -13.85 8.36 -10.06
N LEU A 51 -13.65 7.06 -10.20
CA LEU A 51 -12.31 6.48 -10.31
C LEU A 51 -11.84 6.52 -11.76
N LYS A 52 -10.69 7.16 -11.97
CA LYS A 52 -10.01 7.17 -13.26
C LYS A 52 -9.37 5.80 -13.50
N GLU A 53 -9.62 5.19 -14.64
CA GLU A 53 -9.04 3.91 -15.03
C GLU A 53 -7.67 4.06 -15.73
N PRO A 54 -6.80 3.05 -15.68
CA PRO A 54 -6.95 1.80 -14.93
C PRO A 54 -6.75 2.00 -13.43
N VAL A 55 -7.51 1.27 -12.60
CA VAL A 55 -7.33 1.28 -11.13
C VAL A 55 -6.29 0.21 -10.76
N LEU A 56 -5.17 0.63 -10.18
CA LEU A 56 -4.11 -0.28 -9.72
C LEU A 56 -4.01 -0.25 -8.19
N ILE A 57 -4.26 -1.39 -7.56
CA ILE A 57 -4.21 -1.57 -6.10
C ILE A 57 -2.91 -2.30 -5.73
N TYR A 58 -1.97 -1.57 -5.12
CA TYR A 58 -0.71 -2.14 -4.63
C TYR A 58 -0.92 -2.73 -3.24
N VAL A 59 -0.77 -4.04 -3.12
CA VAL A 59 -1.10 -4.84 -1.95
C VAL A 59 0.17 -5.40 -1.32
N PHE A 60 0.39 -5.10 -0.03
CA PHE A 60 1.21 -5.96 0.82
C PHE A 60 0.31 -6.75 1.76
N SER A 61 0.44 -8.07 1.77
CA SER A 61 -0.23 -8.93 2.74
C SER A 61 0.76 -9.95 3.31
N GLY A 62 0.89 -9.97 4.63
CA GLY A 62 1.70 -10.97 5.33
C GLY A 62 0.94 -12.28 5.51
N SER A 63 -0.22 -12.19 6.15
CA SER A 63 -1.03 -13.34 6.55
C SER A 63 -2.40 -13.40 5.88
N GLY A 64 -2.61 -12.74 4.74
CA GLY A 64 -3.83 -12.88 3.93
C GLY A 64 -4.95 -11.88 4.22
N ASN A 65 -5.02 -11.27 5.42
CA ASN A 65 -6.10 -10.33 5.77
C ASN A 65 -6.26 -9.18 4.76
N THR A 66 -5.17 -8.47 4.48
CA THR A 66 -5.18 -7.31 3.58
C THR A 66 -5.51 -7.72 2.15
N LEU A 67 -4.99 -8.87 1.70
CA LEU A 67 -5.30 -9.44 0.38
C LEU A 67 -6.81 -9.70 0.26
N SER A 68 -7.41 -10.37 1.24
CA SER A 68 -8.85 -10.68 1.22
C SER A 68 -9.73 -9.42 1.12
N LEU A 69 -9.33 -8.32 1.75
CA LEU A 69 -10.07 -7.06 1.67
C LEU A 69 -9.81 -6.30 0.37
N ALA A 70 -8.57 -6.31 -0.15
CA ALA A 70 -8.24 -5.71 -1.44
C ALA A 70 -8.97 -6.42 -2.59
N GLU A 71 -9.03 -7.76 -2.56
CA GLU A 71 -9.84 -8.54 -3.49
C GLU A 71 -11.32 -8.12 -3.38
N ARG A 72 -11.85 -8.00 -2.16
CA ARG A 72 -13.25 -7.57 -2.00
C ARG A 72 -13.50 -6.16 -2.53
N VAL A 73 -12.54 -5.24 -2.42
CA VAL A 73 -12.66 -3.91 -3.04
C VAL A 73 -12.71 -4.04 -4.56
N ALA A 74 -11.79 -4.80 -5.16
CA ALA A 74 -11.77 -5.00 -6.61
C ALA A 74 -13.04 -5.69 -7.13
N ASP A 75 -13.54 -6.71 -6.43
CA ASP A 75 -14.80 -7.39 -6.77
C ASP A 75 -15.97 -6.41 -6.83
N VAL A 76 -16.10 -5.53 -5.82
CA VAL A 76 -17.20 -4.55 -5.76
C VAL A 76 -17.06 -3.44 -6.79
N LEU A 77 -15.83 -3.00 -7.07
CA LEU A 77 -15.61 -2.05 -8.16
C LEU A 77 -15.99 -2.67 -9.51
N LEU A 78 -15.68 -3.95 -9.70
CA LEU A 78 -16.05 -4.68 -10.92
C LEU A 78 -17.57 -4.88 -11.05
N GLU A 79 -18.29 -5.08 -9.94
CA GLU A 79 -19.77 -5.08 -9.91
C GLU A 79 -20.34 -3.76 -10.49
N ASP A 80 -19.63 -2.64 -10.33
CA ASP A 80 -19.97 -1.31 -10.85
C ASP A 80 -19.28 -1.00 -12.21
N GLY A 81 -18.68 -2.00 -12.86
CA GLY A 81 -18.04 -1.87 -14.18
C GLY A 81 -16.62 -1.28 -14.17
N ILE A 82 -16.03 -1.04 -13.00
CA ILE A 82 -14.69 -0.46 -12.85
C ILE A 82 -13.66 -1.58 -12.65
N ALA A 83 -12.80 -1.79 -13.65
CA ALA A 83 -11.74 -2.79 -13.54
C ALA A 83 -10.62 -2.32 -12.59
N ALA A 84 -10.33 -3.13 -11.57
CA ALA A 84 -9.22 -2.91 -10.65
C ALA A 84 -8.27 -4.10 -10.63
N GLN A 85 -6.98 -3.83 -10.81
CA GLN A 85 -5.93 -4.86 -10.78
C GLN A 85 -5.12 -4.76 -9.49
N LEU A 86 -4.86 -5.90 -8.86
CA LEU A 86 -3.99 -5.98 -7.70
C LEU A 86 -2.54 -6.22 -8.13
N ARG A 87 -1.60 -5.58 -7.45
CA ARG A 87 -0.15 -5.73 -7.68
C ARG A 87 0.59 -5.91 -6.35
N PRO A 88 1.63 -6.76 -6.26
CA PRO A 88 2.41 -6.92 -5.04
C PRO A 88 3.26 -5.69 -4.77
N LEU A 89 2.96 -4.97 -3.70
CA LEU A 89 3.58 -3.68 -3.41
C LEU A 89 5.11 -3.80 -3.32
N GLU A 90 5.60 -4.80 -2.58
CA GLU A 90 7.02 -5.03 -2.32
C GLU A 90 7.82 -5.53 -3.53
N ARG A 91 7.15 -5.84 -4.64
CA ARG A 91 7.78 -6.29 -5.90
C ARG A 91 7.49 -5.38 -7.08
N SER A 92 6.75 -4.30 -6.85
CA SER A 92 6.38 -3.34 -7.89
C SER A 92 7.32 -2.15 -7.90
N ASP A 93 7.62 -1.60 -9.07
CA ASP A 93 8.30 -0.33 -9.18
C ASP A 93 7.27 0.79 -8.91
N PRO A 94 7.51 1.72 -7.97
CA PRO A 94 6.67 2.90 -7.80
C PRO A 94 6.44 3.68 -9.11
N GLY A 95 7.36 3.62 -10.08
CA GLY A 95 7.23 4.19 -11.41
C GLY A 95 6.11 3.59 -12.27
N ASP A 96 5.69 2.34 -12.03
CA ASP A 96 4.58 1.70 -12.74
C ASP A 96 3.24 2.41 -12.50
N THR A 97 3.13 3.17 -11.41
CA THR A 97 1.96 3.97 -11.07
C THR A 97 1.65 5.10 -12.07
N ARG A 98 2.60 5.48 -12.93
CA ARG A 98 2.37 6.49 -13.97
C ARG A 98 1.23 6.11 -14.92
N ARG A 99 1.09 4.80 -15.19
CA ARG A 99 0.07 4.24 -16.10
C ARG A 99 -1.31 4.09 -15.47
N ALA A 100 -1.43 4.23 -14.14
CA ALA A 100 -2.71 4.14 -13.44
C ALA A 100 -3.52 5.42 -13.60
N GLY A 101 -4.84 5.33 -13.72
CA GLY A 101 -5.73 6.47 -13.51
C GLY A 101 -5.94 6.74 -12.01
N THR A 102 -6.07 5.68 -11.23
CA THR A 102 -6.24 5.71 -9.77
C THR A 102 -5.32 4.70 -9.10
N ILE A 103 -4.71 5.08 -7.99
CA ILE A 103 -3.86 4.20 -7.18
C ILE A 103 -4.57 3.80 -5.90
N GLY A 104 -4.60 2.51 -5.59
CA GLY A 104 -4.93 1.98 -4.27
C GLY A 104 -3.66 1.54 -3.55
N LEU A 105 -3.54 1.87 -2.26
CA LEU A 105 -2.52 1.30 -1.38
C LEU A 105 -3.20 0.42 -0.32
N ALA A 106 -2.91 -0.87 -0.32
CA ALA A 106 -3.48 -1.82 0.62
C ALA A 106 -2.39 -2.52 1.44
N PHE A 107 -2.31 -2.24 2.74
CA PHE A 107 -1.26 -2.81 3.59
C PHE A 107 -1.71 -2.98 5.05
N PRO A 108 -1.12 -3.90 5.82
CA PRO A 108 -1.32 -3.99 7.26
C PRO A 108 -0.63 -2.85 8.02
N VAL A 109 -1.23 -2.51 9.16
CA VAL A 109 -0.57 -1.73 10.20
C VAL A 109 0.53 -2.56 10.86
N ALA A 110 1.68 -1.94 11.10
CA ALA A 110 2.76 -2.49 11.89
C ALA A 110 3.43 -1.38 12.73
N MET A 111 3.70 -1.66 14.01
CA MET A 111 4.35 -0.71 14.94
C MET A 111 3.70 0.70 14.94
N PHE A 112 2.36 0.76 15.03
CA PHE A 112 1.59 2.02 14.98
C PHE A 112 1.85 2.85 13.70
N SER A 113 2.23 2.18 12.62
CA SER A 113 2.48 2.74 11.29
C SER A 113 2.28 1.63 10.26
N THR A 114 3.19 1.47 9.29
CA THR A 114 3.29 0.29 8.40
C THR A 114 4.77 -0.13 8.27
N TYR A 115 5.06 -1.14 7.44
CA TYR A 115 6.41 -1.66 7.24
C TYR A 115 7.30 -0.67 6.49
N PRO A 116 8.62 -0.63 6.78
CA PRO A 116 9.60 0.20 6.07
C PRO A 116 9.48 0.17 4.54
N PHE A 117 9.40 -1.00 3.91
CA PHE A 117 9.30 -1.10 2.45
C PHE A 117 7.99 -0.53 1.87
N VAL A 118 6.92 -0.44 2.67
CA VAL A 118 5.68 0.25 2.25
C VAL A 118 5.91 1.76 2.24
N TRP A 119 6.62 2.27 3.24
CA TRP A 119 7.04 3.66 3.26
C TRP A 119 8.02 3.99 2.13
N ASP A 120 8.99 3.11 1.86
CA ASP A 120 9.93 3.27 0.76
C ASP A 120 9.18 3.35 -0.57
N PHE A 121 8.16 2.51 -0.80
CA PHE A 121 7.31 2.58 -1.99
C PHE A 121 6.61 3.94 -2.12
N VAL A 122 5.95 4.39 -1.06
CA VAL A 122 5.25 5.69 -1.03
C VAL A 122 6.22 6.85 -1.23
N GLU A 123 7.41 6.77 -0.65
CA GLU A 123 8.41 7.84 -0.70
C GLU A 123 9.10 7.92 -2.07
N ASN A 124 9.05 6.86 -2.86
CA ASN A 124 9.58 6.82 -4.21
C ASN A 124 8.50 6.90 -5.29
N LEU A 125 7.24 7.17 -4.93
CA LEU A 125 6.20 7.48 -5.90
C LEU A 125 6.62 8.66 -6.79
N PRO A 126 6.34 8.60 -8.10
CA PRO A 126 6.57 9.72 -9.02
C PRO A 126 5.66 10.91 -8.67
N ASP A 127 5.86 12.04 -9.35
CA ASP A 127 4.94 13.16 -9.24
C ASP A 127 3.52 12.72 -9.61
N GLY A 128 2.58 13.03 -8.73
CA GLY A 128 1.21 12.54 -8.81
C GLY A 128 0.41 13.21 -9.92
N HIS A 129 0.74 14.45 -10.31
CA HIS A 129 -0.01 15.22 -11.31
C HIS A 129 -1.54 15.20 -11.09
N ASN A 130 -1.97 15.39 -9.83
CA ASN A 130 -3.37 15.32 -9.38
C ASN A 130 -4.06 13.96 -9.60
N LYS A 131 -3.28 12.87 -9.70
CA LYS A 131 -3.79 11.50 -9.77
C LYS A 131 -4.43 11.10 -8.44
N ASP A 132 -5.55 10.39 -8.53
CA ASP A 132 -6.30 9.96 -7.36
C ASP A 132 -5.61 8.81 -6.65
N ILE A 133 -5.62 8.85 -5.32
CA ILE A 133 -5.04 7.81 -4.48
C ILE A 133 -5.93 7.50 -3.28
N PHE A 134 -6.09 6.23 -2.94
CA PHE A 134 -6.78 5.77 -1.74
C PHE A 134 -5.96 4.79 -0.91
N MET A 135 -6.33 4.63 0.35
CA MET A 135 -5.70 3.72 1.30
C MET A 135 -6.71 2.76 1.91
N LEU A 136 -6.33 1.49 2.00
CA LEU A 136 -6.98 0.50 2.84
C LEU A 136 -5.92 -0.11 3.76
N ASP A 137 -6.13 -0.05 5.07
CA ASP A 137 -5.28 -0.79 5.99
C ASP A 137 -6.03 -1.82 6.83
N THR A 138 -5.26 -2.77 7.35
CA THR A 138 -5.76 -3.78 8.29
C THR A 138 -5.00 -3.73 9.60
N LEU A 139 -5.72 -3.86 10.71
CA LEU A 139 -5.15 -3.80 12.06
C LEU A 139 -5.86 -4.75 13.02
N ALA A 140 -5.16 -5.21 14.06
CA ALA A 140 -5.78 -5.97 15.15
C ALA A 140 -6.37 -5.05 16.24
N GLY A 141 -5.76 -3.87 16.44
CA GLY A 141 -6.05 -2.96 17.54
C GLY A 141 -6.06 -1.50 17.10
N PHE A 142 -4.90 -0.83 17.19
CA PHE A 142 -4.77 0.60 16.93
C PHE A 142 -3.67 0.88 15.89
N SER A 143 -3.97 1.76 14.95
CA SER A 143 -3.09 2.13 13.83
C SER A 143 -2.09 3.23 14.16
N GLY A 144 -2.45 4.14 15.06
CA GLY A 144 -1.62 5.28 15.41
C GLY A 144 -1.33 6.19 14.21
N GLY A 145 -0.08 6.21 13.76
CA GLY A 145 0.52 7.25 12.93
C GLY A 145 0.55 6.95 11.43
N ILE A 146 -0.43 6.23 10.89
CA ILE A 146 -0.45 5.89 9.45
C ILE A 146 -1.34 6.82 8.63
N VAL A 147 -2.61 7.00 8.99
CA VAL A 147 -3.61 7.69 8.15
C VAL A 147 -3.21 9.11 7.79
N GLY A 148 -2.91 9.95 8.79
CA GLY A 148 -2.53 11.35 8.59
C GLY A 148 -1.15 11.51 7.93
N PRO A 149 -0.09 10.87 8.45
CA PRO A 149 1.23 10.93 7.85
C PRO A 149 1.29 10.40 6.41
N LEU A 150 0.50 9.37 6.06
CA LEU A 150 0.43 8.88 4.69
C LEU A 150 -0.27 9.90 3.79
N LYS A 151 -1.42 10.46 4.22
CA LYS A 151 -2.11 11.54 3.49
C LYS A 151 -1.14 12.65 3.14
N ARG A 152 -0.37 13.12 4.12
CA ARG A 152 0.65 14.16 3.91
C ARG A 152 1.69 13.73 2.90
N ALA A 153 2.25 12.51 3.03
CA ALA A 153 3.31 12.02 2.16
C ALA A 153 2.89 11.92 0.69
N VAL A 154 1.66 11.50 0.41
CA VAL A 154 1.13 11.41 -0.97
C VAL A 154 0.71 12.79 -1.48
N SER A 155 0.10 13.65 -0.64
CA SER A 155 -0.25 15.02 -1.03
C SER A 155 0.97 15.87 -1.36
N THR A 156 2.07 15.74 -0.62
CA THR A 156 3.32 16.45 -0.93
C THR A 156 3.94 16.06 -2.27
N ARG A 157 3.55 14.90 -2.82
CA ARG A 157 3.94 14.44 -4.17
C ARG A 157 2.91 14.83 -5.24
N GLY A 158 1.89 15.62 -4.92
CA GLY A 158 0.89 16.07 -5.88
C GLY A 158 -0.19 15.04 -6.21
N TYR A 159 -0.44 14.06 -5.34
CA TYR A 159 -1.60 13.16 -5.44
C TYR A 159 -2.83 13.73 -4.75
N CYS A 160 -4.01 13.31 -5.21
CA CYS A 160 -5.32 13.62 -4.63
C CYS A 160 -5.79 12.49 -3.70
N PRO A 161 -5.75 12.62 -2.36
CA PRO A 161 -6.15 11.55 -1.45
C PRO A 161 -7.68 11.49 -1.36
N ILE A 162 -8.29 10.57 -2.11
CA ILE A 162 -9.74 10.47 -2.30
C ILE A 162 -10.44 9.60 -1.26
N GLY A 163 -9.72 8.72 -0.55
CA GLY A 163 -10.34 7.86 0.46
C GLY A 163 -9.34 7.12 1.34
N ALA A 164 -9.67 6.94 2.61
CA ALA A 164 -8.94 6.04 3.50
C ALA A 164 -9.89 5.22 4.38
N THR A 165 -9.57 3.95 4.58
CA THR A 165 -10.30 3.09 5.52
C THR A 165 -9.34 2.22 6.32
N GLU A 166 -9.66 2.06 7.61
CA GLU A 166 -8.94 1.18 8.53
C GLU A 166 -9.87 0.04 8.96
N ILE A 167 -9.48 -1.20 8.71
CA ILE A 167 -10.37 -2.35 8.89
C ILE A 167 -9.79 -3.33 9.90
N ARG A 168 -10.52 -3.51 11.01
CA ARG A 168 -10.12 -4.44 12.06
C ARG A 168 -10.22 -5.89 11.56
N MET A 169 -9.13 -6.64 11.69
CA MET A 169 -9.01 -8.04 11.26
C MET A 169 -8.40 -8.90 12.36
N PRO A 170 -8.55 -10.25 12.31
CA PRO A 170 -7.96 -11.12 13.32
C PRO A 170 -6.45 -10.94 13.43
N SER A 171 -5.94 -11.01 14.65
CA SER A 171 -4.49 -10.93 14.90
C SER A 171 -3.79 -12.16 14.35
N ASN A 172 -2.66 -11.94 13.69
CA ASN A 172 -1.71 -12.97 13.27
C ASN A 172 -0.49 -13.07 14.21
N TYR A 173 -0.34 -12.15 15.16
CA TYR A 173 0.77 -12.12 16.10
C TYR A 173 0.49 -12.98 17.34
N ALA A 174 1.50 -13.72 17.78
CA ALA A 174 1.51 -14.51 19.01
C ALA A 174 0.31 -15.48 19.15
N ARG A 175 -0.19 -16.02 18.03
CA ARG A 175 -1.27 -17.00 18.05
C ARG A 175 -0.76 -18.34 18.59
N THR A 176 -1.32 -18.77 19.71
CA THR A 176 -1.16 -20.12 20.26
C THR A 176 -2.33 -21.03 19.91
N ASP A 177 -3.47 -20.44 19.54
CA ASP A 177 -4.70 -21.15 19.28
C ASP A 177 -5.03 -21.11 17.79
N ARG A 178 -5.63 -22.21 17.31
CA ARG A 178 -6.28 -22.27 16.00
C ARG A 178 -7.43 -21.26 15.91
N GLU A 179 -7.92 -21.10 14.69
CA GLU A 179 -8.99 -20.19 14.35
C GLU A 179 -10.23 -20.36 15.22
N LYS A 180 -10.80 -19.24 15.67
CA LYS A 180 -12.00 -19.21 16.53
C LYS A 180 -13.19 -18.61 15.76
N PRO A 181 -14.45 -18.89 16.15
CA PRO A 181 -15.63 -18.29 15.52
C PRO A 181 -15.61 -16.75 15.48
N GLU A 182 -14.98 -16.11 16.46
CA GLU A 182 -14.75 -14.67 16.53
C GLU A 182 -13.94 -14.16 15.33
N ASP A 183 -12.95 -14.92 14.89
CA ASP A 183 -12.10 -14.59 13.74
C ASP A 183 -12.95 -14.54 12.46
N GLY A 184 -13.86 -15.50 12.30
CA GLY A 184 -14.83 -15.53 11.21
C GLY A 184 -15.75 -14.31 11.22
N ARG A 185 -16.33 -13.97 12.37
CA ARG A 185 -17.18 -12.77 12.50
C ARG A 185 -16.43 -11.48 12.17
N LEU A 186 -15.18 -11.37 12.62
CA LEU A 186 -14.35 -10.19 12.37
C LEU A 186 -14.02 -10.05 10.88
N ARG A 187 -13.69 -11.16 10.19
CA ARG A 187 -13.50 -11.17 8.74
C ARG A 187 -14.76 -10.78 7.98
N SER A 188 -15.91 -11.33 8.33
CA SER A 188 -17.18 -11.00 7.66
C SER A 188 -17.51 -9.51 7.79
N ARG A 189 -17.34 -8.94 8.98
CA ARG A 189 -17.47 -7.49 9.21
C ARG A 189 -16.46 -6.68 8.40
N GLY A 190 -15.20 -7.15 8.36
CA GLY A 190 -14.14 -6.53 7.58
C GLY A 190 -14.47 -6.48 6.08
N ARG A 191 -14.94 -7.60 5.51
CA ARG A 191 -15.38 -7.66 4.11
C ARG A 191 -16.57 -6.75 3.84
N GLY A 192 -17.53 -6.64 4.78
CA GLY A 192 -18.63 -5.68 4.69
C GLY A 192 -18.16 -4.23 4.65
N LYS A 193 -17.19 -3.88 5.50
CA LYS A 193 -16.58 -2.54 5.51
C LYS A 193 -15.78 -2.24 4.25
N ALA A 194 -15.04 -3.21 3.72
CA ALA A 194 -14.33 -3.08 2.44
C ALA A 194 -15.30 -2.86 1.28
N ALA A 195 -16.43 -3.58 1.25
CA ALA A 195 -17.46 -3.38 0.24
C ALA A 195 -18.11 -2.00 0.32
N SER A 196 -18.43 -1.52 1.53
CA SER A 196 -18.94 -0.15 1.70
C SER A 196 -17.94 0.89 1.21
N PHE A 197 -16.66 0.72 1.55
CA PHE A 197 -15.61 1.63 1.12
C PHE A 197 -15.45 1.66 -0.40
N ALA A 198 -15.51 0.51 -1.08
CA ALA A 198 -15.49 0.44 -2.54
C ALA A 198 -16.66 1.20 -3.18
N LYS A 199 -17.88 1.05 -2.65
CA LYS A 199 -19.06 1.81 -3.11
C LYS A 199 -18.90 3.31 -2.91
N ASP A 200 -18.33 3.72 -1.78
CA ASP A 200 -18.08 5.13 -1.50
C ASP A 200 -16.96 5.70 -2.40
N LEU A 201 -15.96 4.90 -2.78
CA LEU A 201 -14.96 5.28 -3.79
C LEU A 201 -15.61 5.47 -5.17
N ALA A 202 -16.37 4.47 -5.64
CA ALA A 202 -17.02 4.50 -6.95
C ALA A 202 -18.00 5.67 -7.12
N SER A 203 -18.62 6.11 -6.02
CA SER A 203 -19.58 7.21 -5.99
C SER A 203 -19.03 8.55 -5.50
N GLY A 204 -17.72 8.64 -5.23
CA GLY A 204 -17.08 9.88 -4.80
C GLY A 204 -17.48 10.39 -3.42
N ARG A 205 -18.02 9.50 -2.57
CA ARG A 205 -18.35 9.80 -1.17
C ARG A 205 -17.25 9.41 -0.19
N ALA A 206 -16.26 8.66 -0.64
CA ALA A 206 -15.11 8.34 0.19
C ALA A 206 -14.39 9.62 0.63
N SER A 207 -13.76 9.57 1.80
CA SER A 207 -12.98 10.68 2.30
C SER A 207 -11.73 10.18 2.99
N TRP A 208 -10.69 11.03 2.98
CA TRP A 208 -9.47 10.78 3.73
C TRP A 208 -9.41 11.77 4.89
N PRO A 209 -9.72 11.36 6.14
CA PRO A 209 -9.76 12.27 7.26
C PRO A 209 -8.37 12.87 7.53
N SER A 210 -8.35 14.16 7.90
CA SER A 210 -7.14 14.81 8.39
C SER A 210 -7.05 14.59 9.90
N ILE A 211 -6.17 13.70 10.33
CA ILE A 211 -5.92 13.43 11.76
C ILE A 211 -4.73 14.29 12.20
N PRO A 212 -4.76 14.91 13.40
CA PRO A 212 -3.60 15.62 13.94
C PRO A 212 -2.35 14.75 13.87
N LEU A 213 -1.22 15.34 13.47
CA LEU A 213 0.04 14.62 13.38
C LEU A 213 0.38 14.05 14.76
N LEU A 214 0.45 12.72 14.86
CA LEU A 214 1.11 12.09 15.99
C LEU A 214 2.58 12.55 16.02
N PRO A 215 3.20 12.67 17.21
CA PRO A 215 4.58 13.12 17.34
C PRO A 215 5.51 12.35 16.39
N ASP A 216 6.52 13.04 15.82
CA ASP A 216 7.52 12.43 14.92
C ASP A 216 8.18 11.16 15.49
N LEU A 217 8.16 11.00 16.81
CA LEU A 217 8.60 9.80 17.50
C LEU A 217 7.81 8.54 17.09
N VAL A 218 6.47 8.59 17.08
CA VAL A 218 5.62 7.44 16.66
C VAL A 218 5.87 7.10 15.20
N LYS A 219 6.08 8.15 14.38
CA LYS A 219 6.44 8.02 12.96
C LYS A 219 7.82 7.36 12.76
N ARG A 220 8.82 7.70 13.56
CA ARG A 220 10.19 7.14 13.46
C ARG A 220 10.28 5.68 13.93
N LEU A 221 9.49 5.27 14.91
CA LEU A 221 9.56 3.93 15.48
C LEU A 221 9.23 2.82 14.46
N GLY A 222 8.23 3.03 13.60
CA GLY A 222 7.83 2.06 12.57
C GLY A 222 8.62 2.15 11.27
N ARG A 223 9.11 3.33 10.89
CA ARG A 223 9.73 3.60 9.58
C ARG A 223 11.16 3.10 9.41
N ASP A 224 12.01 3.25 10.42
CA ASP A 224 13.41 2.83 10.32
C ASP A 224 13.56 1.35 10.72
N PRO A 225 13.94 0.43 9.83
CA PRO A 225 14.11 -0.99 10.16
C PRO A 225 15.18 -1.23 11.27
N ARG A 226 16.09 -0.27 11.49
CA ARG A 226 17.13 -0.29 12.53
C ARG A 226 16.67 0.28 13.86
N SER A 227 15.44 0.79 13.95
CA SER A 227 14.88 1.38 15.16
C SER A 227 14.94 0.43 16.35
N SER A 228 14.97 1.00 17.57
CA SER A 228 14.94 0.23 18.81
C SER A 228 13.69 -0.65 18.91
N ALA A 229 12.55 -0.22 18.35
CA ALA A 229 11.30 -0.99 18.34
C ALA A 229 11.45 -2.29 17.54
N TRP A 230 11.93 -2.21 16.30
CA TRP A 230 12.13 -3.40 15.47
C TRP A 230 13.21 -4.33 16.04
N ARG A 231 14.30 -3.77 16.59
CA ARG A 231 15.33 -4.57 17.29
C ARG A 231 14.77 -5.28 18.53
N ALA A 232 13.89 -4.63 19.28
CA ALA A 232 13.24 -5.23 20.44
C ALA A 232 12.28 -6.35 20.02
N MET A 233 11.49 -6.15 18.95
CA MET A 233 10.61 -7.19 18.39
C MET A 233 11.40 -8.43 17.97
N ARG A 234 12.52 -8.27 17.25
CA ARG A 234 13.40 -9.38 16.86
C ARG A 234 13.94 -10.17 18.05
N ARG A 235 14.41 -9.46 19.07
CA ARG A 235 14.91 -10.09 20.30
C ARG A 235 13.81 -10.79 21.10
N LYS A 236 12.59 -10.24 21.12
CA LYS A 236 11.47 -10.79 21.89
C LYS A 236 10.85 -12.04 21.24
N PHE A 237 10.89 -12.13 19.91
CA PHE A 237 10.21 -13.19 19.15
C PHE A 237 11.11 -13.92 18.15
N PRO A 238 12.33 -14.36 18.51
CA PRO A 238 13.27 -14.95 17.56
C PRO A 238 12.64 -16.11 16.78
N LEU A 239 12.69 -16.03 15.44
CA LEU A 239 12.11 -17.06 14.58
C LEU A 239 12.95 -18.35 14.65
N SER A 240 12.28 -19.48 14.50
CA SER A 240 12.91 -20.81 14.47
C SER A 240 12.21 -21.73 13.48
N VAL A 241 12.95 -22.73 13.00
CA VAL A 241 12.45 -23.79 12.13
C VAL A 241 12.32 -25.10 12.90
N ASP A 242 11.17 -25.76 12.78
CA ASP A 242 10.98 -27.16 13.13
C ASP A 242 11.54 -28.03 11.99
N VAL A 243 12.69 -28.65 12.24
CA VAL A 243 13.42 -29.44 11.23
C VAL A 243 12.66 -30.71 10.82
N GLN A 244 11.75 -31.22 11.65
CA GLN A 244 10.96 -32.41 11.33
C GLN A 244 9.81 -32.08 10.36
N LYS A 245 9.31 -30.85 10.41
CA LYS A 245 8.25 -30.36 9.51
C LYS A 245 8.78 -29.71 8.24
N CYS A 246 10.01 -29.22 8.26
CA CYS A 246 10.56 -28.44 7.16
C CYS A 246 10.96 -29.34 5.98
N SER A 247 10.28 -29.16 4.84
CA SER A 247 10.63 -29.82 3.58
C SER A 247 11.83 -29.20 2.86
N ARG A 248 12.39 -28.10 3.37
CA ARG A 248 13.51 -27.34 2.76
C ARG A 248 13.21 -26.77 1.37
N CYS A 249 11.92 -26.56 1.04
CA CYS A 249 11.49 -26.08 -0.28
C CYS A 249 11.95 -24.65 -0.65
N GLY A 250 12.53 -23.87 0.27
CA GLY A 250 13.02 -22.52 0.01
C GLY A 250 11.95 -21.43 -0.15
N LEU A 251 10.66 -21.77 -0.11
CA LEU A 251 9.56 -20.80 -0.30
C LEU A 251 9.66 -19.60 0.66
N CYS A 252 9.95 -19.85 1.94
CA CYS A 252 10.05 -18.79 2.95
C CYS A 252 11.11 -17.72 2.59
N SER A 253 12.24 -18.14 2.01
CA SER A 253 13.28 -17.23 1.50
C SER A 253 12.77 -16.44 0.30
N LYS A 254 12.19 -17.13 -0.69
CA LYS A 254 11.63 -16.51 -1.92
C LYS A 254 10.58 -15.44 -1.63
N VAL A 255 9.72 -15.64 -0.65
CA VAL A 255 8.60 -14.73 -0.33
C VAL A 255 8.95 -13.66 0.70
N CYS A 256 10.17 -13.66 1.24
CA CYS A 256 10.59 -12.69 2.25
C CYS A 256 10.76 -11.30 1.62
N PRO A 257 9.97 -10.29 2.01
CA PRO A 257 10.02 -8.96 1.38
C PRO A 257 11.34 -8.21 1.64
N VAL A 258 12.12 -8.65 2.62
CA VAL A 258 13.36 -7.99 3.06
C VAL A 258 14.57 -8.91 3.00
N GLY A 259 14.47 -10.05 2.28
CA GLY A 259 15.60 -10.96 2.10
C GLY A 259 16.23 -11.50 3.39
N ASN A 260 15.48 -11.57 4.49
CA ASN A 260 16.03 -11.93 5.81
C ASN A 260 16.36 -13.42 5.97
N ILE A 261 15.91 -14.26 5.03
CA ILE A 261 15.96 -15.71 5.17
C ILE A 261 16.94 -16.26 4.15
N ILE A 262 18.03 -16.85 4.63
CA ILE A 262 19.07 -17.48 3.81
C ILE A 262 18.88 -19.00 3.90
N MET A 263 18.90 -19.66 2.76
CA MET A 263 18.77 -21.12 2.70
C MET A 263 20.15 -21.77 2.80
N GLU A 264 20.34 -22.60 3.81
CA GLU A 264 21.46 -23.56 3.92
C GLU A 264 20.88 -25.00 3.93
N ALA A 265 21.23 -25.83 4.93
CA ALA A 265 20.54 -27.09 5.18
C ALA A 265 19.07 -26.87 5.59
N PHE A 266 18.81 -25.80 6.35
CA PHE A 266 17.48 -25.31 6.73
C PHE A 266 17.44 -23.78 6.61
N PRO A 267 16.25 -23.14 6.61
CA PRO A 267 16.15 -21.68 6.61
C PRO A 267 16.81 -21.05 7.85
N GLY A 268 17.80 -20.19 7.62
CA GLY A 268 18.40 -19.32 8.63
C GLY A 268 17.79 -17.91 8.61
N PHE A 269 17.60 -17.29 9.79
CA PHE A 269 17.02 -15.96 9.93
C PHE A 269 18.08 -14.94 10.35
N GLY A 270 18.27 -13.88 9.55
CA GLY A 270 19.11 -12.73 9.89
C GLY A 270 18.43 -11.68 10.76
N ASP A 271 19.07 -10.51 10.86
CA ASP A 271 18.70 -9.40 11.75
C ASP A 271 17.82 -8.30 11.12
N SER A 272 17.38 -8.49 9.88
CA SER A 272 16.54 -7.57 9.12
C SER A 272 15.05 -7.91 9.19
N CYS A 273 14.65 -8.94 9.95
CA CYS A 273 13.26 -9.37 10.04
C CYS A 273 12.35 -8.24 10.54
N LEU A 274 11.28 -7.99 9.77
CA LEU A 274 10.21 -7.05 10.12
C LEU A 274 8.97 -7.73 10.70
N PHE A 275 9.05 -9.02 11.04
CA PHE A 275 7.96 -9.76 11.68
C PHE A 275 6.62 -9.77 10.93
N CYS A 276 6.63 -9.58 9.60
CA CYS A 276 5.41 -9.51 8.79
C CYS A 276 4.56 -10.79 8.73
N GLN A 277 5.01 -11.87 9.37
CA GLN A 277 4.36 -13.19 9.44
C GLN A 277 4.23 -13.94 8.10
N ARG A 278 4.69 -13.38 6.98
CA ARG A 278 4.52 -14.02 5.67
C ARG A 278 5.15 -15.41 5.57
N CYS A 279 6.41 -15.57 5.99
CA CYS A 279 7.09 -16.86 5.96
C CYS A 279 6.39 -17.93 6.80
N ILE A 280 5.80 -17.52 7.93
CA ILE A 280 5.03 -18.37 8.82
C ILE A 280 3.71 -18.78 8.16
N SER A 281 2.93 -17.81 7.68
CA SER A 281 1.61 -18.04 7.08
C SER A 281 1.68 -18.85 5.78
N LEU A 282 2.73 -18.65 4.98
CA LEU A 282 2.89 -19.33 3.68
C LEU A 282 3.62 -20.67 3.77
N CYS A 283 4.18 -21.05 4.93
CA CYS A 283 4.86 -22.34 5.05
C CYS A 283 3.85 -23.50 4.94
N PRO A 284 3.93 -24.37 3.90
CA PRO A 284 2.97 -25.46 3.74
C PRO A 284 3.12 -26.51 4.84
N GLY A 285 4.36 -26.77 5.29
CA GLY A 285 4.65 -27.67 6.39
C GLY A 285 4.47 -27.06 7.78
N GLU A 286 4.06 -25.78 7.89
CA GLU A 286 3.88 -25.08 9.17
C GLU A 286 5.14 -25.17 10.07
N ALA A 287 6.31 -25.13 9.43
CA ALA A 287 7.59 -25.41 10.07
C ALA A 287 8.25 -24.17 10.69
N ILE A 288 7.71 -22.98 10.49
CA ILE A 288 8.30 -21.73 11.00
C ILE A 288 7.44 -21.19 12.15
N GLY A 289 8.07 -20.89 13.28
CA GLY A 289 7.44 -20.32 14.46
C GLY A 289 8.39 -19.44 15.25
N VAL A 290 8.05 -19.20 16.53
CA VAL A 290 8.90 -18.46 17.48
C VAL A 290 9.58 -19.44 18.42
N ARG A 291 10.89 -19.30 18.61
CA ARG A 291 11.70 -20.20 19.44
C ARG A 291 11.13 -20.30 20.86
N GLY A 292 10.93 -21.54 21.32
CA GLY A 292 10.46 -21.83 22.67
C GLY A 292 9.00 -21.48 22.94
N ARG A 293 8.18 -21.27 21.89
CA ARG A 293 6.76 -20.94 22.03
C ARG A 293 5.91 -21.79 21.09
N SER A 294 4.73 -22.19 21.57
CA SER A 294 3.69 -22.71 20.68
C SER A 294 3.27 -21.60 19.71
N PHE A 295 3.11 -21.96 18.44
CA PHE A 295 2.70 -21.03 17.40
C PHE A 295 1.80 -21.73 16.40
N VAL A 296 0.67 -21.10 16.05
CA VAL A 296 -0.25 -21.57 15.02
C VAL A 296 -0.28 -20.57 13.87
N PRO A 297 0.08 -20.98 12.63
CA PRO A 297 -0.03 -20.12 11.46
C PRO A 297 -1.44 -19.59 11.27
N TYR A 298 -1.53 -18.30 10.96
CA TYR A 298 -2.79 -17.65 10.58
C TYR A 298 -2.82 -17.39 9.08
N ARG A 299 -3.95 -17.72 8.45
CA ARG A 299 -4.22 -17.43 7.03
C ARG A 299 -5.59 -16.76 6.93
N GLY A 300 -5.58 -15.48 6.55
CA GLY A 300 -6.77 -14.65 6.35
C GLY A 300 -7.31 -14.70 4.93
N ALA A 301 -6.63 -15.40 4.04
CA ALA A 301 -7.02 -15.69 2.66
C ALA A 301 -6.57 -17.11 2.30
N ASP A 302 -7.05 -17.61 1.16
CA ASP A 302 -6.63 -18.89 0.61
C ASP A 302 -5.11 -18.94 0.35
N LEU A 303 -4.49 -20.10 0.58
CA LEU A 303 -3.03 -20.24 0.49
C LEU A 303 -2.53 -20.03 -0.94
N GLU A 304 -3.24 -20.54 -1.96
CA GLU A 304 -2.85 -20.40 -3.36
C GLU A 304 -2.92 -18.92 -3.77
N LYS A 305 -3.99 -18.23 -3.38
CA LYS A 305 -4.12 -16.78 -3.62
C LYS A 305 -3.01 -15.98 -2.94
N MET A 306 -2.67 -16.30 -1.69
CA MET A 306 -1.57 -15.62 -1.00
C MET A 306 -0.22 -15.91 -1.65
N LEU A 307 0.01 -17.14 -2.13
CA LEU A 307 1.22 -17.52 -2.85
C LEU A 307 1.32 -16.79 -4.19
N ASP A 308 0.23 -16.69 -4.94
CA ASP A 308 0.20 -16.02 -6.22
C ASP A 308 0.48 -14.51 -6.07
N MET A 309 -0.19 -13.85 -5.13
CA MET A 309 0.11 -12.45 -4.79
C MET A 309 1.58 -12.27 -4.38
N ALA A 310 2.12 -13.15 -3.54
CA ALA A 310 3.50 -13.03 -3.05
C ALA A 310 4.57 -13.40 -4.10
N CYS A 311 4.26 -14.22 -5.11
CA CYS A 311 5.24 -14.75 -6.06
C CYS A 311 5.13 -14.19 -7.47
N ASN A 312 3.90 -14.02 -7.97
CA ASN A 312 3.62 -13.83 -9.40
C ASN A 312 3.00 -12.45 -9.69
N GLY A 313 2.24 -11.89 -8.76
CA GLY A 313 1.67 -10.55 -8.87
C GLY A 313 0.80 -10.32 -10.11
N ARG A 314 0.01 -11.32 -10.50
CA ARG A 314 -0.89 -11.25 -11.66
C ARG A 314 -2.31 -10.90 -11.25
#